data_AF-A0A2E9WST6-F1
#
_entry.id   AF-A0A2E9WST6-F1
#
_cell.length_a   1.000
_cell.length_b   1.000
_cell.length_c   1.000
_cell.angle_alpha   90.00
_cell.angle_beta   90.00
_cell.angle_gamma   90.00
#
_symmetry.space_group_name_H-M   'P 1'
#
loop_
_entity.id
_entity.type
_entity.pdbx_description
1 polymer ?
#
loop_
_entity_poly.entity_id
_entity_poly.type
_entity_poly.pdbx_seq_one_letter_code
_entity_poly.pdbx_strand_id
1 'polypeptide(L)'
;MKMKVVSSNGYTIGDFQEEFDKLTENMENWKMPIKATIRVAELTLMSEACTWFTGSELYQTYCNGDGTMEVSADGYYMAIGA
;
A
#
# COMPACT_ATOMS: atom_id res chain seq x y z
N MET A 1 -21.60 2.95 -11.91
CA MET A 1 -20.48 3.68 -12.54
C MET A 1 -19.37 2.68 -12.79
N LYS A 2 -18.89 2.49 -14.03
CA LYS A 2 -17.78 1.53 -14.28
C LYS A 2 -16.51 2.14 -13.68
N MET A 3 -15.90 1.48 -12.69
CA MET A 3 -14.66 1.96 -12.10
C MET A 3 -13.52 1.84 -13.11
N LYS A 4 -12.70 2.89 -13.23
CA LYS A 4 -11.60 2.95 -14.19
C LYS A 4 -10.50 1.99 -13.74
N VAL A 5 -10.13 1.04 -14.61
CA VAL A 5 -8.94 0.18 -14.44
C VAL A 5 -7.70 1.05 -14.63
N VAL A 6 -6.75 0.96 -13.69
CA VAL A 6 -5.51 1.77 -13.67
C VAL A 6 -4.24 0.93 -13.56
N SER A 7 -4.38 -0.39 -13.37
CA SER A 7 -3.28 -1.33 -13.26
C SER A 7 -3.27 -2.34 -14.41
N SER A 8 -2.08 -2.83 -14.78
CA SER A 8 -1.93 -3.99 -15.68
C SER A 8 -2.48 -5.29 -15.08
N ASN A 9 -2.62 -5.37 -13.75
CA ASN A 9 -3.23 -6.49 -13.03
C ASN A 9 -4.77 -6.41 -12.99
N GLY A 10 -5.36 -5.41 -13.66
CA GLY A 10 -6.83 -5.28 -13.77
C GLY A 10 -7.49 -4.53 -12.62
N TYR A 11 -6.71 -4.01 -11.67
CA TYR A 11 -7.21 -3.24 -10.54
C TYR A 11 -7.76 -1.88 -10.95
N THR A 12 -8.83 -1.49 -10.26
CA THR A 12 -9.51 -0.23 -10.42
C THR A 12 -9.00 0.78 -9.39
N ILE A 13 -9.33 2.06 -9.62
CA ILE A 13 -9.08 3.12 -8.63
C ILE A 13 -9.82 2.81 -7.31
N GLY A 14 -10.95 2.11 -7.36
CA GLY A 14 -11.68 1.69 -6.16
C GLY A 14 -10.89 0.71 -5.31
N ASP A 15 -10.32 -0.31 -5.97
CA ASP A 15 -9.50 -1.32 -5.30
C ASP A 15 -8.27 -0.68 -4.65
N PHE A 16 -7.65 0.30 -5.32
CA PHE A 16 -6.54 1.05 -4.75
C PHE A 16 -6.95 1.87 -3.53
N GLN A 17 -8.09 2.57 -3.59
CA GLN A 17 -8.57 3.38 -2.46
C GLN A 17 -8.85 2.47 -1.25
N GLU A 18 -9.55 1.36 -1.44
CA GLU A 18 -9.92 0.43 -0.37
C GLU A 18 -8.67 -0.16 0.32
N GLU A 19 -7.71 -0.65 -0.47
CA GLU A 19 -6.51 -1.26 0.11
C GLU A 19 -5.54 -0.23 0.70
N PHE A 20 -5.48 1.00 0.17
CA PHE A 20 -4.67 2.05 0.76
C PHE A 20 -5.28 2.56 2.08
N ASP A 21 -6.60 2.70 2.15
CA ASP A 21 -7.31 3.06 3.38
C ASP A 21 -7.06 2.00 4.46
N LYS A 22 -7.09 0.72 4.09
CA LYS A 22 -6.75 -0.39 4.99
C LYS A 22 -5.28 -0.40 5.39
N LEU A 23 -4.35 -0.18 4.46
CA LEU A 23 -2.91 -0.09 4.76
C LEU A 23 -2.59 1.00 5.79
N THR A 24 -3.42 2.06 5.83
CA THR A 24 -3.21 3.26 6.63
C THR A 24 -4.22 3.45 7.76
N GLU A 25 -5.09 2.47 8.02
CA GLU A 25 -6.27 2.62 8.90
C GLU A 25 -5.94 3.10 10.32
N ASN A 26 -4.76 2.74 10.84
CA ASN A 26 -4.30 3.06 12.20
C ASN A 26 -3.20 4.13 12.21
N MET A 27 -3.01 4.85 11.11
CA MET A 27 -1.99 5.90 10.97
C MET A 27 -2.62 7.28 11.12
N GLU A 28 -2.07 8.11 12.01
CA GLU A 28 -2.48 9.52 12.12
C GLU A 28 -2.11 10.33 10.86
N ASN A 29 -1.02 9.93 10.18
CA ASN A 29 -0.53 10.63 9.00
C ASN A 29 0.21 9.68 8.04
N TRP A 30 -0.51 9.16 7.04
CA TRP A 30 0.05 8.28 6.00
C TRP A 30 1.11 8.93 5.11
N LYS A 31 1.31 10.26 5.20
CA LYS A 31 2.37 10.95 4.45
C LYS A 31 3.76 10.77 5.08
N MET A 32 3.81 10.31 6.33
CA MET A 32 5.03 9.84 7.02
C MET A 32 5.32 8.38 6.62
N PRO A 33 6.47 7.79 7.02
CA PRO A 33 6.74 6.39 6.73
C PRO A 33 5.62 5.45 7.18
N ILE A 34 5.20 4.59 6.27
CA ILE A 34 4.15 3.59 6.48
C ILE A 34 4.80 2.36 7.13
N LYS A 35 4.17 1.84 8.19
CA LYS A 35 4.50 0.55 8.80
C LYS A 35 3.22 -0.20 9.15
N ALA A 36 3.06 -1.40 8.61
CA ALA A 36 1.85 -2.18 8.81
C ALA A 36 2.14 -3.69 8.81
N THR A 37 1.21 -4.44 9.40
CA THR A 37 1.16 -5.90 9.25
C THR A 37 0.00 -6.24 8.34
N ILE A 38 0.26 -6.97 7.26
CA ILE A 38 -0.73 -7.29 6.21
C ILE A 38 -0.78 -8.80 5.95
N ARG A 39 -1.82 -9.29 5.27
CA ARG A 39 -1.81 -10.67 4.77
C ARG A 39 -0.89 -10.77 3.56
N VAL A 40 -0.17 -11.88 3.43
CA VAL A 40 0.73 -12.12 2.30
C VAL A 40 0.00 -12.02 0.95
N ALA A 41 -1.25 -12.48 0.89
CA ALA A 41 -2.08 -12.45 -0.31
C ALA A 41 -2.47 -11.03 -0.79
N GLU A 42 -2.34 -10.02 0.09
CA GLU A 42 -2.76 -8.64 -0.17
C GLU A 42 -1.59 -7.77 -0.67
N LEU A 43 -0.35 -8.27 -0.58
CA LEU A 43 0.87 -7.51 -0.87
C LEU A 43 0.85 -6.85 -2.26
N THR A 44 0.47 -7.58 -3.31
CA THR A 44 0.51 -7.05 -4.69
C THR A 44 -0.38 -5.83 -4.84
N LEU A 45 -1.64 -5.93 -4.42
CA LEU A 45 -2.61 -4.83 -4.56
C LEU A 45 -2.25 -3.66 -3.64
N MET A 46 -1.87 -3.93 -2.39
CA MET A 46 -1.43 -2.89 -1.45
C MET A 46 -0.16 -2.17 -1.91
N SER A 47 0.78 -2.88 -2.55
CA SER A 47 2.01 -2.27 -3.08
C SER A 47 1.73 -1.33 -4.24
N GLU A 48 0.85 -1.72 -5.16
CA GLU A 48 0.40 -0.85 -6.25
C GLU A 48 -0.38 0.37 -5.74
N ALA A 49 -1.27 0.15 -4.77
CA ALA A 49 -2.03 1.23 -4.14
C ALA A 49 -1.09 2.22 -3.42
N CYS A 50 -0.12 1.72 -2.65
CA CYS A 50 0.88 2.53 -1.97
C CYS A 50 1.68 3.38 -2.96
N THR A 51 2.16 2.77 -4.04
CA THR A 51 2.90 3.45 -5.12
C THR A 51 2.03 4.52 -5.79
N TRP A 52 0.76 4.22 -6.06
CA TRP A 52 -0.16 5.16 -6.69
C TRP A 52 -0.40 6.43 -5.87
N PHE A 53 -0.63 6.29 -4.56
CA PHE A 53 -0.97 7.44 -3.70
C PHE A 53 0.25 8.19 -3.17
N THR A 54 1.37 7.50 -2.95
CA THR A 54 2.53 8.09 -2.29
C THR A 54 3.72 8.30 -3.22
N GLY A 55 3.81 7.55 -4.32
CA GLY A 55 5.02 7.42 -5.12
C GLY A 55 6.11 6.54 -4.48
N SER A 56 5.89 6.03 -3.26
CA SER A 56 6.83 5.14 -2.56
C SER A 56 6.53 3.68 -2.83
N GLU A 57 7.58 2.88 -2.98
CA GLU A 57 7.48 1.43 -3.00
C GLU A 57 7.14 0.89 -1.60
N LEU A 58 6.23 -0.09 -1.55
CA LEU A 58 5.94 -0.87 -0.35
C LEU A 58 6.77 -2.15 -0.38
N TYR A 59 7.62 -2.34 0.62
CA TYR A 59 8.51 -3.49 0.71
C TYR A 59 8.26 -4.29 1.99
N GLN A 60 8.49 -5.60 1.90
CA GLN A 60 8.41 -6.51 3.04
C GLN A 60 9.62 -6.32 3.96
N THR A 61 9.39 -6.24 5.27
CA THR A 61 10.44 -6.19 6.29
C THR A 61 10.58 -7.49 7.06
N TYR A 62 9.48 -8.24 7.25
CA TYR A 62 9.51 -9.50 7.99
C TYR A 62 8.36 -10.44 7.59
N CYS A 63 8.56 -11.75 7.69
CA CYS A 63 7.53 -12.78 7.47
C CYS A 63 7.18 -13.46 8.79
N ASN A 64 5.92 -13.41 9.21
CA ASN A 64 5.51 -13.90 10.54
C ASN A 64 5.33 -15.42 10.60
N GLY A 65 5.23 -16.09 9.45
CA GLY A 65 5.01 -17.54 9.38
C GLY A 65 3.57 -17.99 9.65
N ASP A 66 2.63 -17.05 9.82
CA ASP A 66 1.20 -17.28 10.08
C ASP A 66 0.28 -16.80 8.93
N GLY A 67 0.87 -16.53 7.77
CA GLY A 67 0.17 -15.96 6.62
C GLY A 67 0.13 -14.42 6.61
N THR A 68 0.78 -13.77 7.58
CA THR A 68 0.98 -12.32 7.61
C THR A 68 2.45 -11.92 7.44
N MET A 69 2.68 -10.66 7.09
CA MET A 69 4.00 -10.06 6.96
C MET A 69 4.00 -8.62 7.44
N GLU A 70 5.15 -8.15 7.91
CA GLU A 70 5.39 -6.74 8.17
C GLU A 70 5.89 -6.09 6.88
N VAL A 71 5.39 -4.88 6.60
CA VAL A 71 5.75 -4.07 5.44
C VAL A 71 6.11 -2.64 5.85
N SER A 72 6.89 -1.97 5.01
CA SER A 72 7.24 -0.56 5.18
C SER A 72 7.27 0.18 3.84
N ALA A 73 7.03 1.48 3.88
CA ALA A 73 7.26 2.41 2.78
C ALA A 73 7.74 3.76 3.34
N ASP A 74 8.51 4.52 2.56
CA ASP A 74 9.06 5.81 3.00
C ASP A 74 7.97 6.89 3.15
N GLY A 75 6.82 6.68 2.50
CA GLY A 75 5.66 7.57 2.54
C GLY A 75 5.79 8.75 1.57
N TYR A 76 4.70 9.53 1.47
CA TYR A 76 4.59 10.59 0.46
C TYR A 76 5.67 11.67 0.58
N TYR A 77 5.94 12.19 1.78
CA TYR A 77 6.87 13.33 1.93
C TYR A 77 8.32 12.99 1.60
N MET A 78 8.74 11.75 1.85
CA MET A 78 10.08 11.29 1.48
C MET A 78 10.17 10.99 -0.02
N ALA A 79 9.10 10.47 -0.63
CA ALA A 79 9.08 10.20 -2.06
C ALA A 79 9.05 11.46 -2.93
N ILE A 80 8.33 12.52 -2.53
CA ILE A 80 8.30 13.79 -3.29
C ILE A 80 9.53 14.68 -3.05
N GLY A 81 10.28 14.43 -1.97
CA GLY A 81 11.49 15.16 -1.63
C GLY A 81 12.78 14.52 -2.16
N ALA A 82 12.67 13.35 -2.81
CA ALA A 82 13.76 12.56 -3.38
C ALA A 82 14.10 12.93 -4.84
#